data_AF-A0A2P6PDK9-F1
#
_entry.id   AF-A0A2P6PDK9-F1
#
_cell.length_a   1.000
_cell.length_b   1.000
_cell.length_c   1.000
_cell.angle_alpha   90.00
_cell.angle_beta   90.00
_cell.angle_gamma   90.00
#
_symmetry.space_group_name_H-M   'P 1'
#
loop_
_entity.id
_entity.type
_entity.pdbx_description
1 polymer ?
#
loop_
_entity_poly.entity_id
_entity_poly.type
_entity_poly.pdbx_seq_one_letter_code
_entity_poly.pdbx_strand_id
1 'polypeptide(L)'
;MTSIFALISKNIISIYEINTFTAVLTVGNVMDFSWSPTDAILALFVSESIDAGGAIPALVKLVQIPCKEPLIEKKLSSVSKCKMYWQSNGEYLAMKADSNTNNFVELFQIKD
;
A
#
# COMPACT_ATOMS: atom_id res chain seq x y z
N MET A 1 20.83 9.14 1.77
CA MET A 1 19.52 8.48 1.90
C MET A 1 18.49 9.59 2.02
N THR A 2 17.59 9.72 1.05
CA THR A 2 16.58 10.78 1.06
C THR A 2 15.51 10.42 2.07
N SER A 3 15.29 11.29 3.05
CA SER A 3 14.26 11.06 4.08
C SER A 3 12.91 11.50 3.55
N ILE A 4 11.89 10.68 3.78
CA ILE A 4 10.54 10.86 3.26
C ILE A 4 9.53 10.67 4.38
N PHE A 5 8.35 11.25 4.24
CA PHE A 5 7.23 11.02 5.14
C PHE A 5 5.91 10.99 4.36
N ALA A 6 4.91 10.31 4.92
CA ALA A 6 3.57 10.25 4.35
C ALA A 6 2.58 11.06 5.18
N LEU A 7 1.64 11.72 4.50
CA LEU A 7 0.45 12.33 5.08
C LEU A 7 -0.77 11.63 4.51
N ILE A 8 -1.76 11.36 5.36
CA ILE A 8 -3.07 10.83 4.94
C ILE A 8 -4.17 11.83 5.26
N SER A 9 -5.03 12.11 4.29
CA SER A 9 -6.21 12.94 4.44
C SER A 9 -7.29 12.51 3.45
N LYS A 10 -8.53 12.31 3.92
CA LYS A 10 -9.68 11.92 3.07
C LYS A 10 -9.36 10.74 2.13
N ASN A 11 -8.74 9.68 2.67
CA ASN A 11 -8.31 8.48 1.93
C ASN A 11 -7.31 8.76 0.79
N ILE A 12 -6.63 9.90 0.82
CA ILE A 12 -5.52 10.21 -0.08
C ILE A 12 -4.26 10.19 0.76
N ILE A 13 -3.28 9.39 0.33
CA ILE A 13 -1.93 9.42 0.87
C ILE A 13 -1.03 10.23 -0.07
N SER A 14 -0.25 11.14 0.51
CA SER A 14 0.76 11.91 -0.19
C SER A 14 2.10 11.71 0.49
N ILE A 15 3.11 11.36 -0.27
CA ILE A 15 4.48 11.16 0.19
C ILE A 15 5.30 12.38 -0.21
N TYR A 16 6.06 12.91 0.74
CA TYR A 16 6.88 14.09 0.56
C TYR A 16 8.34 13.77 0.85
N GLU A 17 9.22 14.42 0.10
CA GLU A 17 10.63 14.53 0.46
C GLU A 17 10.79 15.57 1.58
N ILE A 18 11.56 15.25 2.62
CA ILE A 18 11.57 16.05 3.86
C ILE A 18 12.21 17.43 3.71
N ASN A 19 13.23 17.58 2.87
CA ASN A 19 14.02 18.81 2.79
C ASN A 19 13.34 19.87 1.91
N THR A 20 12.61 19.41 0.90
CA THR A 20 11.98 20.26 -0.12
C THR A 20 10.46 20.31 0.02
N PHE A 21 9.86 19.41 0.80
CA PHE A 21 8.40 19.22 0.88
C PHE A 21 7.75 19.01 -0.50
N THR A 22 8.51 18.47 -1.45
CA THR A 22 8.01 18.14 -2.78
C THR A 22 7.24 16.82 -2.72
N ALA A 23 6.01 16.80 -3.24
CA ALA A 23 5.22 15.58 -3.34
C ALA A 23 5.85 14.63 -4.37
N VAL A 24 6.24 13.42 -3.94
CA VAL A 24 6.84 12.41 -4.82
C VAL A 24 5.82 11.38 -5.28
N LEU A 25 4.79 11.10 -4.48
CA LEU A 25 3.73 10.15 -4.82
C LEU A 25 2.42 10.59 -4.15
N THR A 26 1.32 10.48 -4.88
CA THR A 26 -0.04 10.68 -4.34
C THR A 26 -0.91 9.53 -4.82
N VAL A 27 -1.62 8.89 -3.89
CA VAL A 27 -2.52 7.76 -4.19
C VAL A 27 -3.85 8.00 -3.48
N GLY A 28 -4.95 7.88 -4.21
CA GLY A 28 -6.31 8.00 -3.67
C GLY A 28 -6.90 6.65 -3.24
N ASN A 29 -8.04 6.71 -2.57
CA ASN A 29 -8.80 5.54 -2.08
C ASN A 29 -7.98 4.60 -1.18
N VAL A 30 -6.97 5.13 -0.49
CA VAL A 30 -6.13 4.37 0.45
C VAL A 30 -6.86 4.23 1.77
N MET A 31 -7.12 2.99 2.15
CA MET A 31 -7.83 2.63 3.39
C MET A 31 -6.87 2.28 4.53
N ASP A 32 -5.70 1.74 4.20
CA ASP A 32 -4.64 1.44 5.16
C ASP A 32 -3.27 1.51 4.48
N PHE A 33 -2.22 1.80 5.24
CA PHE A 33 -0.85 1.82 4.75
C PHE A 33 0.16 1.50 5.86
N SER A 34 1.32 1.01 5.46
CA SER A 34 2.45 0.82 6.38
C SER A 34 3.78 0.86 5.65
N TRP A 35 4.80 1.40 6.30
CA TRP A 35 6.17 1.38 5.80
C TRP A 35 6.83 0.04 6.12
N SER A 36 7.67 -0.45 5.21
CA SER A 36 8.64 -1.48 5.53
C SER A 36 9.52 -1.00 6.71
N PRO A 37 9.84 -1.88 7.67
CA PRO A 37 10.70 -1.53 8.79
C PRO A 37 12.17 -1.30 8.38
N THR A 38 12.57 -1.77 7.20
CA THR A 38 13.99 -1.80 6.77
C THR A 38 14.27 -1.02 5.49
N ASP A 39 13.26 -0.77 4.66
CA ASP A 39 13.42 -0.19 3.32
C ASP A 39 12.42 0.92 3.07
N ALA A 40 12.70 1.78 2.09
CA ALA A 40 11.77 2.83 1.64
C ALA A 40 10.62 2.25 0.79
N ILE A 41 9.99 1.16 1.25
CA ILE A 41 8.85 0.51 0.60
C ILE A 41 7.59 0.87 1.37
N LEU A 42 6.57 1.34 0.65
CA LEU A 42 5.25 1.62 1.19
C LEU A 42 4.26 0.54 0.75
N ALA A 43 3.66 -0.16 1.70
CA ALA A 43 2.50 -1.00 1.45
C ALA A 43 1.21 -0.18 1.56
N LEU A 44 0.33 -0.34 0.58
CA LEU A 44 -0.94 0.36 0.46
C LEU A 44 -2.06 -0.66 0.28
N PHE A 45 -3.13 -0.51 1.04
CA PHE A 45 -4.42 -1.13 0.74
C PHE A 45 -5.36 -0.07 0.14
N VAL A 46 -5.71 -0.26 -1.12
CA VAL A 46 -6.59 0.63 -1.88
C VAL A 46 -7.94 -0.06 -2.03
N SER A 47 -9.02 0.63 -1.64
CA SER A 47 -10.37 0.07 -1.78
C SER A 47 -10.84 0.07 -3.23
N GLU A 48 -11.88 -0.72 -3.48
CA GLU A 48 -12.66 -0.63 -4.71
C GLU A 48 -13.13 0.82 -4.93
N SER A 49 -13.13 1.24 -6.20
CA SER A 49 -13.62 2.56 -6.59
C SER A 49 -14.17 2.53 -8.02
N ILE A 50 -14.86 3.58 -8.43
CA ILE A 50 -15.36 3.73 -9.80
C ILE A 50 -14.75 4.99 -10.37
N ASP A 51 -14.17 4.89 -11.56
CA ASP A 51 -13.66 6.02 -12.33
C ASP A 51 -14.28 6.06 -13.73
N ALA A 52 -13.77 6.94 -14.60
CA ALA A 52 -14.26 7.07 -15.97
C ALA A 52 -14.03 5.81 -16.83
N GLY A 53 -13.08 4.95 -16.46
CA GLY A 53 -12.75 3.69 -17.12
C GLY A 53 -13.53 2.49 -16.60
N GLY A 54 -14.29 2.65 -15.50
CA GLY A 54 -15.16 1.64 -14.93
C GLY A 54 -14.82 1.31 -13.48
N ALA A 55 -15.13 0.07 -13.08
CA ALA A 55 -14.86 -0.40 -11.72
C ALA A 55 -13.38 -0.76 -11.56
N ILE A 56 -12.74 -0.12 -10.58
CA ILE A 56 -11.39 -0.45 -10.12
C ILE A 56 -11.53 -1.39 -8.92
N PRO A 57 -10.97 -2.61 -8.95
CA PRO A 57 -11.03 -3.53 -7.83
C PRO A 57 -10.15 -3.05 -6.67
N ALA A 58 -10.41 -3.55 -5.46
CA ALA A 58 -9.50 -3.37 -4.34
C ALA A 58 -8.14 -3.99 -4.70
N LEU A 59 -7.06 -3.40 -4.19
CA LEU A 59 -5.73 -3.93 -4.40
C LEU A 59 -4.80 -3.66 -3.23
N VAL A 60 -3.79 -4.50 -3.13
CA VAL A 60 -2.60 -4.25 -2.32
C VAL A 60 -1.46 -3.87 -3.26
N LYS A 61 -0.76 -2.79 -2.93
CA LYS A 61 0.37 -2.30 -3.70
C LYS A 61 1.57 -2.09 -2.78
N LEU A 62 2.73 -2.62 -3.15
CA LEU A 62 4.01 -2.32 -2.49
C LEU A 62 4.84 -1.46 -3.44
N VAL A 63 5.18 -0.24 -3.04
CA VAL A 63 5.86 0.75 -3.87
C VAL A 63 7.19 1.14 -3.25
N GLN A 64 8.28 0.99 -4.00
CA GLN A 64 9.60 1.44 -3.59
C GLN A 64 9.74 2.95 -3.82
N ILE A 65 9.79 3.77 -2.79
CA ILE A 65 9.92 5.22 -2.93
C ILE A 65 11.40 5.61 -3.15
N PRO A 66 11.71 6.57 -4.04
CA PRO A 66 10.81 7.42 -4.84
C PRO A 66 10.36 6.82 -6.19
N CYS A 67 10.69 5.56 -6.48
CA CYS A 67 10.15 4.89 -7.67
C CYS A 67 8.62 4.80 -7.56
N LYS A 68 7.92 5.00 -8.68
CA LYS A 68 6.45 4.96 -8.72
C LYS A 68 5.91 3.61 -9.15
N GLU A 69 6.76 2.78 -9.75
CA GLU A 69 6.38 1.44 -10.18
C GLU A 69 6.28 0.51 -8.96
N PRO A 70 5.17 -0.25 -8.83
CA PRO A 70 5.04 -1.21 -7.75
C PRO A 70 6.03 -2.36 -7.90
N LEU A 71 6.63 -2.76 -6.79
CA LEU A 71 7.33 -4.05 -6.67
C LEU A 71 6.32 -5.19 -6.77
N ILE A 72 5.17 -5.02 -6.11
CA ILE A 72 4.08 -5.99 -6.06
C ILE A 72 2.76 -5.22 -6.19
N GLU A 73 1.88 -5.73 -7.03
CA GLU A 73 0.49 -5.29 -7.11
C GLU A 73 -0.42 -6.52 -7.21
N LYS A 74 -1.33 -6.67 -6.25
CA LYS A 74 -2.29 -7.78 -6.23
C LYS A 74 -3.71 -7.24 -6.10
N LYS A 75 -4.53 -7.55 -7.11
CA LYS A 75 -5.97 -7.29 -7.08
C LYS A 75 -6.65 -8.24 -6.10
N LEU A 76 -7.61 -7.72 -5.36
CA LEU A 76 -8.40 -8.41 -4.36
C LEU A 76 -9.88 -8.35 -4.78
N SER A 77 -10.61 -9.43 -4.53
CA SER A 77 -12.05 -9.51 -4.75
C SER A 77 -12.80 -9.48 -3.43
N SER A 78 -13.78 -8.58 -3.31
CA SER A 78 -14.73 -8.56 -2.19
C SER A 78 -14.08 -8.41 -0.81
N VAL A 79 -13.00 -7.64 -0.70
CA VAL A 79 -12.31 -7.36 0.58
C VAL A 79 -12.86 -6.09 1.21
N SER A 80 -13.32 -6.21 2.45
CA SER A 80 -13.94 -5.10 3.20
C SER A 80 -12.98 -4.45 4.20
N LYS A 81 -12.08 -5.24 4.77
CA LYS A 81 -11.07 -4.80 5.74
C LYS A 81 -9.77 -5.54 5.49
N CYS A 82 -8.67 -4.83 5.71
CA CYS A 82 -7.33 -5.35 5.58
C CYS A 82 -6.50 -4.86 6.76
N LYS A 83 -5.59 -5.70 7.24
CA LYS A 83 -4.48 -5.32 8.12
C LYS A 83 -3.19 -5.89 7.58
N MET A 84 -2.13 -5.09 7.63
CA MET A 84 -0.81 -5.41 7.11
C MET A 84 0.19 -5.59 8.26
N TYR A 85 1.00 -6.65 8.19
CA TYR A 85 1.98 -7.02 9.20
C TYR A 85 3.33 -7.30 8.53
N TRP A 86 4.29 -6.40 8.75
CA TRP A 86 5.64 -6.56 8.26
C TRP A 86 6.42 -7.54 9.13
N GLN A 87 7.14 -8.46 8.49
CA GLN A 87 8.21 -9.19 9.16
C GLN A 87 9.36 -8.23 9.45
N SER A 88 10.06 -8.42 10.57
CA SER A 88 11.00 -7.44 11.12
C SER A 88 12.17 -7.06 10.20
N ASN A 89 12.57 -7.96 9.29
CA ASN A 89 13.65 -7.74 8.33
C ASN A 89 13.13 -7.17 6.98
N GLY A 90 11.82 -6.92 6.88
CA GLY A 90 11.17 -6.39 5.68
C GLY A 90 11.17 -7.35 4.49
N GLU A 91 11.47 -8.63 4.70
CA GLU A 91 11.50 -9.66 3.64
C GLU A 91 10.10 -10.13 3.26
N TYR A 92 9.17 -10.06 4.22
CA TYR A 92 7.81 -10.53 4.05
C TYR A 92 6.79 -9.53 4.59
N LEU A 93 5.63 -9.48 3.94
CA LEU A 93 4.44 -8.80 4.41
C LEU A 93 3.29 -9.81 4.48
N ALA A 94 2.72 -10.01 5.66
CA ALA A 94 1.47 -10.75 5.82
C ALA A 94 0.29 -9.76 5.78
N MET A 95 -0.67 -10.02 4.93
CA MET A 95 -1.94 -9.32 4.89
C MET A 95 -3.04 -10.23 5.43
N LYS A 96 -3.76 -9.79 6.46
CA LYS A 96 -5.03 -10.41 6.85
C LYS A 96 -6.18 -9.61 6.25
N ALA A 97 -7.04 -10.28 5.49
CA ALA A 97 -8.19 -9.68 4.84
C ALA A 97 -9.49 -10.34 5.29
N ASP A 98 -10.51 -9.51 5.52
CA ASP A 98 -11.87 -9.96 5.81
C ASP A 98 -12.75 -9.69 4.58
N SER A 99 -13.34 -10.74 4.03
CA SER A 99 -14.32 -10.68 2.94
C SER A 99 -15.74 -10.93 3.45
N ASN A 100 -16.74 -10.77 2.59
CA ASN A 100 -18.14 -11.03 2.94
C ASN A 100 -18.41 -12.49 3.31
N THR A 101 -17.56 -13.43 2.89
CA THR A 101 -17.79 -14.88 3.05
C THR A 101 -16.74 -15.57 3.93
N ASN A 102 -15.52 -15.04 4.01
CA ASN A 102 -14.44 -15.64 4.80
C ASN A 102 -13.32 -14.64 5.13
N ASN A 103 -12.46 -14.99 6.08
CA ASN A 103 -11.22 -14.28 6.35
C ASN A 103 -10.03 -15.11 5.83
N PHE A 104 -9.06 -14.46 5.19
CA PHE A 104 -7.87 -15.12 4.66
C PHE A 104 -6.61 -14.33 4.99
N VAL A 105 -5.47 -15.03 4.92
CA VAL A 105 -4.15 -14.43 5.03
C VAL A 105 -3.41 -14.64 3.73
N GLU A 106 -2.83 -13.56 3.20
CA GLU A 106 -1.95 -13.56 2.05
C GLU A 106 -0.54 -13.19 2.49
N LEU A 107 0.47 -13.91 2.03
CA LEU A 107 1.87 -13.62 2.33
C LEU A 107 2.58 -13.14 1.05
N PHE A 108 3.20 -11.97 1.13
CA PHE A 108 4.01 -11.40 0.06
C PHE A 108 5.48 -11.54 0.42
N GLN A 109 6.26 -12.24 -0.40
CA GLN A 109 7.72 -12.22 -0.34
C GLN A 109 8.24 -11.05 -1.18
N ILE A 110 9.15 -10.27 -0.61
CA ILE A 110 9.58 -8.97 -1.16
C ILE A 110 11.03 -9.00 -1.60
N LYS A 111 11.85 -9.81 -0.91
CA LYS A 111 13.26 -10.02 -1.18
C LYS A 111 13.48 -11.51 -1.45
N ASP A 112 14.36 -11.81 -2.41
CA ASP A 112 14.79 -13.18 -2.72
C ASP A 112 15.78 -13.70 -1.67
#